data_AF-A0AAV7U7J5-F1
#
_entry.id   AF-A0AAV7U7J5-F1
#
_cell.length_a   1.000
_cell.length_b   1.000
_cell.length_c   1.000
_cell.angle_alpha   90.00
_cell.angle_beta   90.00
_cell.angle_gamma   90.00
#
_symmetry.space_group_name_H-M   'P 1'
#
loop_
_entity.id
_entity.type
_entity.pdbx_description
1 polymer ?
#
loop_
_entity_poly.entity_id
_entity_poly.type
_entity_poly.pdbx_seq_one_letter_code
_entity_poly.pdbx_strand_id
1 'polypeptide(L)'
;MHTEPLEDDFLFNNLSSTHTSYQSLFMLPGMLKHAQQIFQEPVKGRPITPRVEKKYKPPPSDPVFITQQLPPDSVVVSAARKRANSQSSGDAPPPDKESKTFDAAGKMVASQAANRWRIANSQALLARYDRAHWDEMSDIIQHLPKEYQKRAQQVVEEGQAITNNQISSALDLADTAARTVNTAVTIRRHAWLRSSGFKPEIQQAVLHMPFNQQQLFGTQVDTAIEKMKKDTDTAKPMGALYSSQYRGTFRKPQYWGGFRPQSSEPSTSQTKPSYQS
;
A
#
# COMPACT_ATOMS: atom_id res chain seq x y z
N MET A 1 -58.16 4.23 1.94
CA MET A 1 -57.29 3.73 3.04
C MET A 1 -57.25 2.22 2.97
N HIS A 2 -56.15 1.66 2.49
CA HIS A 2 -55.70 0.25 2.55
C HIS A 2 -54.26 0.26 2.03
N THR A 3 -53.25 0.28 2.91
CA THR A 3 -52.33 -0.84 3.27
C THR A 3 -51.46 -1.33 2.12
N GLU A 4 -50.14 -1.01 2.18
CA GLU A 4 -49.05 -1.55 1.33
C GLU A 4 -48.94 -3.09 1.38
N PRO A 5 -48.23 -3.70 0.42
CA PRO A 5 -46.89 -4.17 0.80
C PRO A 5 -45.76 -3.87 -0.20
N LEU A 6 -44.57 -3.88 0.38
CA LEU A 6 -43.21 -3.79 -0.17
C LEU A 6 -42.90 -4.71 -1.36
N GLU A 7 -41.74 -4.38 -1.97
CA GLU A 7 -40.86 -5.18 -2.83
C GLU A 7 -41.10 -5.07 -4.34
N ASP A 8 -40.25 -4.27 -4.99
CA ASP A 8 -39.47 -4.84 -6.09
C ASP A 8 -38.08 -4.21 -6.12
N ASP A 9 -37.10 -5.08 -5.83
CA ASP A 9 -35.67 -4.79 -5.74
C ASP A 9 -35.16 -4.49 -7.17
N PHE A 10 -35.09 -3.20 -7.51
CA PHE A 10 -34.68 -2.66 -8.82
C PHE A 10 -33.27 -3.08 -9.29
N LEU A 11 -32.54 -3.88 -8.52
CA LEU A 11 -31.15 -4.25 -8.78
C LEU A 11 -30.96 -5.33 -9.85
N PHE A 12 -32.00 -6.06 -10.28
CA PHE A 12 -31.81 -7.25 -11.12
C PHE A 12 -32.62 -7.32 -12.44
N ASN A 13 -33.49 -6.35 -12.76
CA ASN A 13 -34.37 -6.45 -13.94
C ASN A 13 -33.70 -6.20 -15.32
N ASN A 14 -32.37 -6.00 -15.39
CA ASN A 14 -31.68 -5.61 -16.64
C ASN A 14 -30.57 -6.55 -17.13
N LEU A 15 -30.47 -7.78 -16.62
CA LEU A 15 -29.48 -8.73 -17.14
C LEU A 15 -29.98 -9.59 -18.32
N SER A 16 -31.03 -9.14 -19.01
CA SER A 16 -31.45 -9.73 -20.29
C SER A 16 -30.71 -9.11 -21.49
N SER A 17 -29.65 -9.81 -21.86
CA SER A 17 -29.12 -9.97 -23.22
C SER A 17 -28.42 -8.80 -23.93
N THR A 18 -27.25 -9.14 -24.45
CA THR A 18 -26.52 -8.53 -25.57
C THR A 18 -25.66 -7.30 -25.28
N HIS A 19 -24.37 -7.50 -25.56
CA HIS A 19 -23.27 -6.53 -25.63
C HIS A 19 -22.68 -5.99 -24.32
N THR A 20 -21.42 -6.36 -24.15
CA THR A 20 -20.33 -5.74 -23.39
C THR A 20 -20.27 -4.23 -23.64
N SER A 21 -21.14 -3.49 -22.96
CA SER A 21 -20.95 -2.09 -22.65
C SER A 21 -20.40 -2.05 -21.23
N TYR A 22 -19.29 -1.35 -21.00
CA TYR A 22 -18.84 -0.99 -19.65
C TYR A 22 -19.90 -0.07 -19.03
N GLN A 23 -21.02 -0.64 -18.57
CA GLN A 23 -21.95 0.08 -17.73
C GLN A 23 -21.20 0.34 -16.42
N SER A 24 -20.71 1.57 -16.28
CA SER A 24 -20.25 2.12 -15.01
C SER A 24 -21.37 1.88 -14.00
N LEU A 25 -21.21 0.87 -13.15
CA LEU A 25 -22.14 0.62 -12.05
C LEU A 25 -22.20 1.89 -11.19
N PHE A 26 -23.40 2.45 -11.03
CA PHE A 26 -23.59 3.63 -10.21
C PHE A 26 -23.12 3.34 -8.79
N MET A 27 -22.38 4.28 -8.19
CA MET A 27 -22.01 4.16 -6.78
C MET A 27 -23.29 4.21 -5.94
N LEU A 28 -23.56 3.14 -5.20
CA LEU A 28 -24.73 3.09 -4.33
C LEU A 28 -24.68 4.25 -3.31
N PRO A 29 -25.75 5.05 -3.15
CA PRO A 29 -25.75 6.20 -2.24
C PRO A 29 -25.33 5.87 -0.80
N GLY A 30 -25.69 4.67 -0.33
CA GLY A 30 -25.26 4.18 1.00
C GLY A 30 -23.75 4.01 1.12
N MET A 31 -23.07 3.55 0.06
CA MET A 31 -21.60 3.41 0.03
C MET A 31 -20.93 4.78 0.06
N LEU A 32 -21.44 5.75 -0.70
CA LEU A 32 -20.93 7.11 -0.72
C LEU A 32 -21.08 7.77 0.65
N LYS A 33 -22.27 7.66 1.27
CA LYS A 33 -22.53 8.19 2.62
C LYS A 33 -21.58 7.60 3.66
N HIS A 34 -21.32 6.29 3.59
CA HIS A 34 -20.36 5.65 4.48
C HIS A 34 -18.93 6.17 4.29
N ALA A 35 -18.48 6.32 3.04
CA ALA A 35 -17.17 6.89 2.73
C ALA A 35 -17.03 8.34 3.24
N GLN A 36 -18.05 9.17 3.02
CA GLN A 36 -18.08 10.55 3.50
C GLN A 36 -17.96 10.67 5.02
N GLN A 37 -18.54 9.73 5.78
CA GLN A 37 -18.38 9.69 7.25
C GLN A 37 -16.92 9.44 7.66
N ILE A 38 -16.24 8.52 6.96
CA ILE A 38 -14.83 8.22 7.22
C ILE A 38 -13.96 9.45 6.91
N PHE A 39 -14.29 10.20 5.86
CA PHE A 39 -13.53 11.39 5.45
C PHE A 39 -13.63 12.57 6.44
N GLN A 40 -14.58 12.57 7.37
CA GLN A 40 -14.69 13.64 8.38
C GLN A 40 -13.55 13.61 9.42
N GLU A 41 -12.95 12.45 9.69
CA GLU A 41 -11.87 12.31 10.69
C GLU A 41 -10.65 11.55 10.12
N PRO A 42 -9.93 12.11 9.13
CA PRO A 42 -8.87 11.41 8.42
C PRO A 42 -7.68 11.01 9.30
N VAL A 43 -7.46 11.71 10.41
CA VAL A 43 -6.32 11.48 11.33
C VAL A 43 -6.63 10.41 12.39
N LYS A 44 -7.91 10.21 12.74
CA LYS A 44 -8.32 9.29 13.82
C LYS A 44 -8.78 7.92 13.31
N GLY A 45 -9.00 7.80 12.01
CA GLY A 45 -9.46 6.56 11.38
C GLY A 45 -8.45 5.42 11.58
N ARG A 46 -8.88 4.33 12.23
CA ARG A 46 -8.12 3.08 12.15
C ARG A 46 -8.11 2.61 10.70
N PRO A 47 -6.99 2.06 10.20
CA PRO A 47 -6.93 1.57 8.83
C PRO A 47 -7.93 0.45 8.55
N ILE A 48 -8.32 -0.31 9.59
CA ILE A 48 -9.32 -1.38 9.54
C ILE A 48 -10.23 -1.31 10.77
N THR A 49 -11.50 -1.67 10.61
CA THR A 49 -12.46 -1.81 11.72
C THR A 49 -12.28 -3.17 12.42
N PRO A 50 -12.42 -3.27 13.75
CA PRO A 50 -12.33 -4.55 14.48
C PRO A 50 -13.27 -5.63 13.96
N ARG A 51 -14.42 -5.21 13.40
CA ARG A 51 -15.39 -6.10 12.74
C ARG A 51 -14.77 -6.84 11.55
N VAL A 52 -14.06 -6.13 10.69
CA VAL A 52 -13.40 -6.71 9.50
C VAL A 52 -12.28 -7.64 9.92
N GLU A 53 -11.46 -7.23 10.91
CA GLU A 53 -10.39 -8.09 11.44
C GLU A 53 -10.93 -9.40 12.03
N LYS A 54 -12.07 -9.36 12.73
CA LYS A 54 -12.71 -10.56 13.29
C LYS A 54 -13.34 -11.45 12.22
N LYS A 55 -14.00 -10.85 11.21
CA LYS A 55 -14.73 -11.58 10.18
C LYS A 55 -13.80 -12.35 9.24
N TYR A 56 -12.67 -11.75 8.86
CA TYR A 56 -11.77 -12.30 7.84
C TYR A 56 -10.45 -12.78 8.45
N LYS A 57 -10.49 -13.36 9.66
CA LYS A 57 -9.29 -13.95 10.27
C LYS A 57 -8.82 -15.12 9.40
N PRO A 58 -7.55 -15.13 8.95
CA PRO A 58 -7.02 -16.27 8.23
C PRO A 58 -6.96 -17.49 9.16
N PRO A 59 -7.19 -18.71 8.63
CA PRO A 59 -6.93 -19.92 9.38
C PRO A 59 -5.44 -20.01 9.78
N PRO A 60 -5.10 -20.71 10.88
CA PRO A 60 -3.71 -20.83 11.35
C PRO A 60 -2.77 -21.47 10.33
N SER A 61 -3.31 -22.22 9.37
CA SER A 61 -2.58 -22.89 8.29
C SER A 61 -2.29 -21.98 7.08
N ASP A 62 -2.91 -20.81 6.98
CA ASP A 62 -2.71 -19.92 5.84
C ASP A 62 -1.31 -19.28 5.90
N PRO A 63 -0.60 -19.22 4.77
CA PRO A 63 0.74 -18.66 4.75
C PRO A 63 0.69 -17.19 5.22
N VAL A 64 1.37 -16.93 6.33
CA VAL A 64 1.25 -15.71 7.16
C VAL A 64 1.84 -14.46 6.48
N PHE A 65 2.37 -14.60 5.26
CA PHE A 65 3.27 -13.65 4.62
C PHE A 65 2.70 -12.24 4.44
N ILE A 66 1.40 -12.09 4.18
CA ILE A 66 0.79 -10.77 3.97
C ILE A 66 0.52 -10.07 5.31
N THR A 67 0.52 -10.82 6.41
CA THR A 67 0.05 -10.33 7.72
C THR A 67 1.17 -10.05 8.70
N GLN A 68 2.36 -10.62 8.47
CA GLN A 68 3.55 -10.37 9.27
C GLN A 68 4.24 -9.08 8.84
N GLN A 69 4.57 -8.25 9.83
CA GLN A 69 5.45 -7.12 9.61
C GLN A 69 6.84 -7.65 9.23
N LEU A 70 7.24 -7.41 7.98
CA LEU A 70 8.52 -7.91 7.47
C LEU A 70 9.68 -7.34 8.30
N PRO A 71 10.58 -8.19 8.82
CA PRO A 71 11.75 -7.74 9.53
C PRO A 71 12.63 -6.91 8.59
N PRO A 72 13.24 -5.82 9.08
CA PRO A 72 14.03 -4.95 8.25
C PRO A 72 15.47 -5.47 8.05
N ASP A 73 15.89 -6.53 8.76
CA ASP A 73 17.27 -7.05 8.83
C ASP A 73 18.03 -7.06 7.49
N SER A 74 19.05 -6.20 7.40
CA SER A 74 19.96 -6.05 6.26
C SER A 74 21.12 -5.11 6.63
N VAL A 75 22.21 -5.12 5.84
CA VAL A 75 23.26 -4.10 5.84
C VAL A 75 22.71 -2.66 5.80
N VAL A 76 21.56 -2.44 5.15
CA VAL A 76 20.93 -1.10 5.10
C VAL A 76 20.49 -0.62 6.47
N VAL A 77 19.88 -1.50 7.27
CA VAL A 77 19.45 -1.20 8.63
C VAL A 77 20.66 -0.98 9.53
N SER A 78 21.66 -1.84 9.43
CA SER A 78 22.90 -1.71 10.21
C SER A 78 23.62 -0.39 9.89
N ALA A 79 23.67 0.01 8.62
CA ALA A 79 24.24 1.29 8.22
C ALA A 79 23.46 2.49 8.78
N ALA A 80 22.12 2.44 8.70
CA ALA A 80 21.25 3.48 9.26
C ALA A 80 21.43 3.65 10.78
N ARG A 81 21.49 2.53 11.51
CA ARG A 81 21.71 2.54 12.97
C ARG A 81 23.10 3.06 13.34
N LYS A 82 24.13 2.60 12.64
CA LYS A 82 25.51 3.07 12.83
C LYS A 82 25.62 4.58 12.64
N ARG A 83 24.99 5.12 11.59
CA ARG A 83 24.99 6.56 11.32
C ARG A 83 24.32 7.38 12.41
N ALA A 84 23.31 6.82 13.08
CA ALA A 84 22.60 7.47 14.17
C ALA A 84 23.18 7.20 15.55
N ASN A 85 24.32 6.51 15.66
CA ASN A 85 24.90 6.05 16.93
C ASN A 85 23.89 5.31 17.82
N SER A 86 22.97 4.55 17.22
CA SER A 86 21.90 3.85 17.94
C SER A 86 22.27 2.38 18.22
N GLN A 87 22.10 1.94 19.47
CA GLN A 87 22.27 0.54 19.91
C GLN A 87 20.95 -0.27 19.95
N SER A 88 19.89 0.22 19.30
CA SER A 88 18.55 -0.38 19.38
C SER A 88 18.44 -1.74 18.64
N SER A 89 17.54 -2.61 19.13
CA SER A 89 17.31 -3.98 18.65
C SER A 89 16.70 -4.06 17.24
N GLY A 90 16.65 -5.29 16.69
CA GLY A 90 16.22 -5.63 15.31
C GLY A 90 14.93 -4.97 14.80
N ASP A 91 13.92 -4.79 15.66
CA ASP A 91 12.61 -4.24 15.28
C ASP A 91 12.46 -2.72 15.44
N ALA A 92 13.50 -2.03 15.91
CA ALA A 92 13.44 -0.58 16.11
C ALA A 92 13.20 0.16 14.78
N PRO A 93 12.43 1.26 14.79
CA PRO A 93 12.18 2.08 13.59
C PRO A 93 13.46 2.77 13.09
N PRO A 94 13.43 3.37 11.88
CA PRO A 94 14.52 4.22 11.42
C PRO A 94 14.80 5.36 12.42
N PRO A 95 16.07 5.77 12.58
CA PRO A 95 16.48 6.73 13.60
C PRO A 95 16.02 8.16 13.31
N ASP A 96 15.90 8.54 12.03
CA ASP A 96 15.45 9.86 11.62
C ASP A 96 13.92 10.02 11.78
N LYS A 97 13.46 11.20 12.22
CA LYS A 97 12.05 11.48 12.51
C LYS A 97 11.17 11.30 11.27
N GLU A 98 11.60 11.83 10.12
CA GLU A 98 10.84 11.69 8.87
C GLU A 98 10.85 10.23 8.39
N SER A 99 12.00 9.58 8.45
CA SER A 99 12.15 8.16 8.11
C SER A 99 11.26 7.27 8.98
N LYS A 100 11.14 7.56 10.28
CA LYS A 100 10.21 6.88 11.19
C LYS A 100 8.75 7.07 10.76
N THR A 101 8.37 8.27 10.36
CA THR A 101 7.02 8.56 9.83
C THR A 101 6.75 7.78 8.55
N PHE A 102 7.70 7.73 7.62
CA PHE A 102 7.55 6.96 6.38
C PHE A 102 7.48 5.45 6.64
N ASP A 103 8.32 4.89 7.50
CA ASP A 103 8.23 3.46 7.85
C ASP A 103 6.88 3.15 8.51
N ALA A 104 6.39 3.99 9.43
CA ALA A 104 5.06 3.82 10.03
C ALA A 104 3.93 3.88 8.99
N ALA A 105 3.98 4.84 8.05
CA ALA A 105 3.03 4.93 6.95
C ALA A 105 3.07 3.69 6.06
N GLY A 106 4.27 3.21 5.71
CA GLY A 106 4.43 1.98 4.92
C GLY A 106 3.90 0.75 5.65
N LYS A 107 4.15 0.60 6.96
CA LYS A 107 3.57 -0.48 7.78
C LYS A 107 2.04 -0.43 7.81
N MET A 108 1.47 0.76 7.89
CA MET A 108 0.02 0.97 7.82
C MET A 108 -0.55 0.54 6.47
N VAL A 109 0.07 0.97 5.37
CA VAL A 109 -0.35 0.60 4.00
C VAL A 109 -0.25 -0.91 3.78
N ALA A 110 0.82 -1.56 4.26
CA ALA A 110 0.95 -3.01 4.23
C ALA A 110 -0.19 -3.71 4.98
N SER A 111 -0.53 -3.25 6.20
CA SER A 111 -1.64 -3.78 6.97
C SER A 111 -2.99 -3.62 6.26
N GLN A 112 -3.23 -2.49 5.58
CA GLN A 112 -4.45 -2.31 4.77
C GLN A 112 -4.51 -3.31 3.61
N ALA A 113 -3.39 -3.47 2.89
CA ALA A 113 -3.29 -4.42 1.79
C ALA A 113 -3.57 -5.86 2.25
N ALA A 114 -3.01 -6.25 3.40
CA ALA A 114 -3.26 -7.55 4.02
C ALA A 114 -4.74 -7.82 4.26
N ASN A 115 -5.47 -6.82 4.72
CA ASN A 115 -6.90 -6.96 4.97
C ASN A 115 -7.72 -6.98 3.68
N ARG A 116 -7.36 -6.20 2.66
CA ARG A 116 -7.97 -6.30 1.33
C ARG A 116 -7.77 -7.70 0.75
N TRP A 117 -6.58 -8.28 0.90
CA TRP A 117 -6.31 -9.65 0.46
C TRP A 117 -7.19 -10.68 1.17
N ARG A 118 -7.36 -10.57 2.49
CA ARG A 118 -8.25 -11.47 3.26
C ARG A 118 -9.70 -11.37 2.80
N ILE A 119 -10.18 -10.16 2.51
CA ILE A 119 -11.52 -9.92 1.96
C ILE A 119 -11.64 -10.58 0.58
N ALA A 120 -10.67 -10.36 -0.31
CA ALA A 120 -10.63 -10.98 -1.64
C ALA A 120 -10.66 -12.51 -1.56
N ASN A 121 -9.84 -13.11 -0.70
CA ASN A 121 -9.81 -14.56 -0.51
C ASN A 121 -11.18 -15.10 -0.05
N SER A 122 -11.81 -14.43 0.92
CA SER A 122 -13.15 -14.82 1.38
C SER A 122 -14.21 -14.66 0.29
N GLN A 123 -14.15 -13.59 -0.51
CA GLN A 123 -15.06 -13.40 -1.64
C GLN A 123 -14.88 -14.49 -2.70
N ALA A 124 -13.64 -14.85 -3.03
CA ALA A 124 -13.34 -15.91 -3.99
C ALA A 124 -13.86 -17.28 -3.52
N LEU A 125 -13.70 -17.59 -2.23
CA LEU A 125 -14.20 -18.84 -1.65
C LEU A 125 -15.74 -18.92 -1.69
N LEU A 126 -16.43 -17.84 -1.33
CA LEU A 126 -17.89 -17.77 -1.40
C LEU A 126 -18.38 -17.90 -2.84
N ALA A 127 -17.80 -17.14 -3.77
CA ALA A 127 -18.21 -17.19 -5.17
C ALA A 127 -17.95 -18.55 -5.82
N ARG A 128 -16.87 -19.26 -5.42
CA ARG A 128 -16.63 -20.64 -5.84
C ARG A 128 -17.68 -21.60 -5.30
N TYR A 129 -18.11 -21.44 -4.05
CA TYR A 129 -19.18 -22.25 -3.47
C TYR A 129 -20.50 -22.00 -4.21
N ASP A 130 -20.87 -20.73 -4.40
CA ASP A 130 -22.08 -20.34 -5.14
C ASP A 130 -22.06 -20.88 -6.58
N ARG A 131 -20.89 -20.82 -7.24
CA ARG A 131 -20.71 -21.40 -8.59
C ARG A 131 -21.06 -22.88 -8.61
N ALA A 132 -20.55 -23.66 -7.66
CA ALA A 132 -20.84 -25.08 -7.56
C ALA A 132 -22.34 -25.36 -7.34
N HIS A 133 -23.04 -24.50 -6.58
CA HIS A 133 -24.49 -24.63 -6.37
C HIS A 133 -25.27 -24.37 -7.66
N TRP A 134 -24.85 -23.37 -8.44
CA TRP A 134 -25.48 -23.12 -9.73
C TRP A 134 -25.23 -24.23 -10.74
N ASP A 135 -24.03 -24.83 -10.71
CA ASP A 135 -23.72 -25.99 -11.56
C ASP A 135 -24.60 -27.20 -11.16
N GLU A 136 -24.77 -27.50 -9.88
CA GLU A 136 -25.69 -28.56 -9.40
C GLU A 136 -27.16 -28.24 -9.72
N MET A 137 -27.58 -26.98 -9.58
CA MET A 137 -28.93 -26.54 -9.93
C MET A 137 -29.21 -26.75 -11.42
N SER A 138 -28.20 -26.56 -12.28
CA SER A 138 -28.31 -26.81 -13.71
C SER A 138 -28.68 -28.26 -14.02
N ASP A 139 -28.19 -29.23 -13.24
CA ASP A 139 -28.53 -30.64 -13.40
C ASP A 139 -29.97 -30.92 -12.96
N ILE A 140 -30.38 -30.36 -11.82
CA ILE A 140 -31.75 -30.52 -11.29
C ILE A 140 -32.80 -29.95 -12.25
N ILE A 141 -32.50 -28.83 -12.92
CA ILE A 141 -33.43 -28.19 -13.87
C ILE A 141 -33.77 -29.09 -15.06
N GLN A 142 -32.86 -29.98 -15.46
CA GLN A 142 -33.12 -30.93 -16.56
C GLN A 142 -34.30 -31.86 -16.26
N HIS A 143 -34.64 -32.05 -14.97
CA HIS A 143 -35.74 -32.89 -14.52
C HIS A 143 -37.06 -32.13 -14.31
N LEU A 144 -37.10 -30.81 -14.46
CA LEU A 144 -38.33 -30.02 -14.36
C LEU A 144 -39.26 -30.26 -15.56
N PRO A 145 -40.57 -29.99 -15.43
CA PRO A 145 -41.48 -29.94 -16.58
C PRO A 145 -40.99 -28.94 -17.63
N LYS A 146 -41.09 -29.31 -18.92
CA LYS A 146 -40.56 -28.54 -20.06
C LYS A 146 -41.00 -27.06 -20.08
N GLU A 147 -42.20 -26.78 -19.61
CA GLU A 147 -42.77 -25.43 -19.52
C GLU A 147 -41.99 -24.49 -18.58
N TYR A 148 -41.31 -25.01 -17.57
CA TYR A 148 -40.50 -24.23 -16.62
C TYR A 148 -39.00 -24.29 -16.90
N GLN A 149 -38.53 -25.31 -17.64
CA GLN A 149 -37.10 -25.54 -17.90
C GLN A 149 -36.40 -24.31 -18.48
N LYS A 150 -36.98 -23.67 -19.51
CA LYS A 150 -36.36 -22.51 -20.17
C LYS A 150 -36.15 -21.34 -19.20
N ARG A 151 -37.16 -21.04 -18.38
CA ARG A 151 -37.08 -19.93 -17.42
C ARG A 151 -36.10 -20.24 -16.29
N ALA A 152 -36.12 -21.47 -15.78
CA ALA A 152 -35.20 -21.90 -14.73
C ALA A 152 -33.74 -21.88 -15.24
N GLN A 153 -33.50 -22.33 -16.47
CA GLN A 153 -32.18 -22.31 -17.10
C GLN A 153 -31.63 -20.88 -17.21
N GLN A 154 -32.47 -19.92 -17.60
CA GLN A 154 -32.07 -18.51 -17.64
C GLN A 154 -31.61 -18.00 -16.26
N VAL A 155 -32.34 -18.35 -15.19
CA VAL A 155 -31.97 -17.94 -13.82
C VAL A 155 -30.62 -18.54 -13.41
N VAL A 156 -30.35 -19.80 -13.78
CA VAL A 156 -29.05 -20.42 -13.51
C VAL A 156 -27.94 -19.77 -14.31
N GLU A 157 -28.16 -19.47 -15.59
CA GLU A 157 -27.17 -18.76 -16.43
C GLU A 157 -26.85 -17.37 -15.86
N GLU A 158 -27.86 -16.63 -15.40
CA GLU A 158 -27.69 -15.35 -14.72
C GLU A 158 -26.91 -15.50 -13.40
N GLY A 159 -27.24 -16.49 -12.57
CA GLY A 159 -26.52 -16.80 -11.33
C GLY A 159 -25.06 -17.18 -11.57
N GLN A 160 -24.80 -17.98 -12.60
CA GLN A 160 -23.47 -18.33 -13.07
C GLN A 160 -22.68 -17.11 -13.57
N ALA A 161 -23.32 -16.19 -14.28
CA ALA A 161 -22.70 -14.95 -14.74
C ALA A 161 -22.34 -14.03 -13.56
N ILE A 162 -23.23 -13.90 -12.57
CA ILE A 162 -22.99 -13.11 -11.36
C ILE A 162 -21.80 -13.68 -10.56
N THR A 163 -21.76 -14.99 -10.36
CA THR A 163 -20.65 -15.64 -9.63
C THR A 163 -19.31 -15.49 -10.36
N ASN A 164 -19.29 -15.58 -11.70
CA ASN A 164 -18.08 -15.31 -12.49
C ASN A 164 -17.59 -13.85 -12.34
N ASN A 165 -18.52 -12.90 -12.32
CA ASN A 165 -18.20 -11.49 -12.05
C ASN A 165 -17.65 -11.30 -10.62
N GLN A 166 -18.21 -11.98 -9.63
CA GLN A 166 -17.70 -11.94 -8.25
C GLN A 166 -16.28 -12.53 -8.14
N ILE A 167 -15.99 -13.65 -8.81
CA ILE A 167 -14.64 -14.23 -8.86
C ILE A 167 -13.65 -13.24 -9.49
N SER A 168 -14.04 -12.60 -10.59
CA SER A 168 -13.22 -11.60 -11.27
C SER A 168 -12.96 -10.39 -10.37
N SER A 169 -14.00 -9.89 -9.69
CA SER A 169 -13.88 -8.79 -8.73
C SER A 169 -12.96 -9.13 -7.55
N ALA A 170 -13.01 -10.37 -7.05
CA ALA A 170 -12.11 -10.84 -6.01
C ALA A 170 -10.65 -10.88 -6.50
N LEU A 171 -10.41 -11.30 -7.74
CA LEU A 171 -9.09 -11.29 -8.35
C LEU A 171 -8.54 -9.86 -8.51
N ASP A 172 -9.36 -8.92 -8.97
CA ASP A 172 -8.98 -7.51 -9.10
C ASP A 172 -8.63 -6.88 -7.74
N LEU A 173 -9.40 -7.23 -6.70
CA LEU A 173 -9.12 -6.80 -5.32
C LEU A 173 -7.80 -7.39 -4.80
N ALA A 174 -7.50 -8.65 -5.13
CA ALA A 174 -6.23 -9.30 -4.78
C ALA A 174 -5.04 -8.66 -5.50
N ASP A 175 -5.14 -8.39 -6.81
CA ASP A 175 -4.09 -7.69 -7.57
C ASP A 175 -3.84 -6.29 -7.00
N THR A 176 -4.92 -5.54 -6.72
CA THR A 176 -4.84 -4.22 -6.07
C THR A 176 -4.14 -4.30 -4.71
N ALA A 177 -4.45 -5.33 -3.91
CA ALA A 177 -3.79 -5.57 -2.64
C ALA A 177 -2.28 -5.88 -2.83
N ALA A 178 -1.90 -6.74 -3.77
CA ALA A 178 -0.49 -7.04 -4.07
C ALA A 178 0.29 -5.77 -4.48
N ARG A 179 -0.28 -4.94 -5.37
CA ARG A 179 0.32 -3.66 -5.76
C ARG A 179 0.45 -2.70 -4.57
N THR A 180 -0.55 -2.68 -3.69
CA THR A 180 -0.50 -1.88 -2.45
C THR A 180 0.63 -2.35 -1.52
N VAL A 181 0.87 -3.67 -1.41
CA VAL A 181 2.03 -4.22 -0.68
C VAL A 181 3.34 -3.74 -1.30
N ASN A 182 3.46 -3.77 -2.63
CA ASN A 182 4.66 -3.27 -3.31
C ASN A 182 4.92 -1.77 -3.00
N THR A 183 3.87 -0.95 -3.03
CA THR A 183 3.95 0.46 -2.61
C THR A 183 4.40 0.60 -1.15
N ALA A 184 3.84 -0.21 -0.24
CA ALA A 184 4.23 -0.21 1.16
C ALA A 184 5.72 -0.58 1.36
N VAL A 185 6.18 -1.65 0.69
CA VAL A 185 7.59 -2.08 0.71
C VAL A 185 8.49 -0.97 0.19
N THR A 186 8.10 -0.33 -0.91
CA THR A 186 8.85 0.78 -1.52
C THR A 186 8.99 1.96 -0.55
N ILE A 187 7.89 2.40 0.08
CA ILE A 187 7.90 3.47 1.10
C ILE A 187 8.84 3.11 2.25
N ARG A 188 8.74 1.88 2.79
CA ARG A 188 9.60 1.42 3.88
C ARG A 188 11.06 1.36 3.46
N ARG A 189 11.39 0.80 2.29
CA ARG A 189 12.76 0.77 1.76
C ARG A 189 13.34 2.18 1.64
N HIS A 190 12.58 3.13 1.11
CA HIS A 190 12.99 4.55 1.03
C HIS A 190 13.30 5.14 2.41
N ALA A 191 12.44 4.90 3.41
CA ALA A 191 12.66 5.38 4.76
C ALA A 191 13.99 4.91 5.35
N TRP A 192 14.28 3.62 5.20
CA TRP A 192 15.50 3.01 5.70
C TRP A 192 16.74 3.43 4.90
N LEU A 193 16.65 3.52 3.57
CA LEU A 193 17.75 3.97 2.71
C LEU A 193 18.12 5.44 2.97
N ARG A 194 17.14 6.32 3.17
CA ARG A 194 17.39 7.72 3.56
C ARG A 194 18.23 7.83 4.82
N SER A 195 17.91 7.00 5.82
CA SER A 195 18.65 6.93 7.08
C SER A 195 20.05 6.30 6.94
N SER A 196 20.25 5.41 5.97
CA SER A 196 21.52 4.65 5.81
C SER A 196 22.72 5.48 5.36
N GLY A 197 22.50 6.59 4.65
CA GLY A 197 23.58 7.42 4.09
C GLY A 197 24.31 6.81 2.89
N PHE A 198 23.78 5.77 2.25
CA PHE A 198 24.30 5.27 0.97
C PHE A 198 24.24 6.33 -0.12
N LYS A 199 25.12 6.21 -1.13
CA LYS A 199 25.08 7.07 -2.32
C LYS A 199 23.79 6.85 -3.12
N PRO A 200 23.28 7.87 -3.83
CA PRO A 200 22.05 7.76 -4.61
C PRO A 200 22.01 6.56 -5.57
N GLU A 201 23.13 6.21 -6.20
CA GLU A 201 23.21 5.10 -7.15
C GLU A 201 22.93 3.74 -6.47
N ILE A 202 23.52 3.53 -5.29
CA ILE A 202 23.30 2.33 -4.48
C ILE A 202 21.85 2.31 -3.97
N GLN A 203 21.32 3.46 -3.54
CA GLN A 203 19.94 3.55 -3.08
C GLN A 203 18.95 3.16 -4.19
N GLN A 204 19.13 3.68 -5.42
CA GLN A 204 18.27 3.34 -6.56
C GLN A 204 18.38 1.86 -6.92
N ALA A 205 19.59 1.30 -6.98
CA ALA A 205 19.77 -0.12 -7.24
C ALA A 205 19.05 -0.99 -6.20
N VAL A 206 19.12 -0.62 -4.92
CA VAL A 206 18.45 -1.37 -3.83
C VAL A 206 16.94 -1.26 -3.88
N LEU A 207 16.39 -0.11 -4.26
CA LEU A 207 14.94 0.09 -4.38
C LEU A 207 14.32 -0.84 -5.42
N HIS A 208 15.00 -1.04 -6.55
CA HIS A 208 14.51 -1.84 -7.68
C HIS A 208 14.76 -3.35 -7.54
N MET A 209 15.43 -3.80 -6.47
CA MET A 209 15.63 -5.23 -6.25
C MET A 209 14.31 -5.95 -5.98
N PRO A 210 14.16 -7.22 -6.42
CA PRO A 210 12.93 -7.98 -6.20
C PRO A 210 12.62 -8.14 -4.72
N PHE A 211 11.33 -8.22 -4.40
CA PHE A 211 10.85 -8.46 -3.05
C PHE A 211 10.52 -9.96 -2.88
N ASN A 212 11.22 -10.64 -1.97
CA ASN A 212 11.14 -12.09 -1.77
C ASN A 212 10.21 -12.51 -0.61
N GLN A 213 9.39 -11.59 -0.09
CA GLN A 213 8.39 -11.83 0.96
C GLN A 213 8.92 -12.25 2.34
N GLN A 214 10.24 -12.41 2.50
CA GLN A 214 10.85 -12.82 3.77
C GLN A 214 11.40 -11.62 4.55
N GLN A 215 12.02 -10.68 3.85
CA GLN A 215 12.69 -9.52 4.44
C GLN A 215 12.35 -8.27 3.65
N LEU A 216 12.36 -7.11 4.31
CA LEU A 216 12.04 -5.84 3.67
C LEU A 216 12.94 -5.57 2.44
N PHE A 217 14.23 -5.84 2.58
CA PHE A 217 15.22 -5.64 1.52
C PHE A 217 15.39 -6.88 0.63
N GLY A 218 15.16 -8.07 1.19
CA GLY A 218 15.39 -9.34 0.51
C GLY A 218 16.82 -9.83 0.73
N THR A 219 17.04 -11.12 0.51
CA THR A 219 18.27 -11.82 0.91
C THR A 219 19.50 -11.47 0.06
N GLN A 220 19.30 -10.92 -1.14
CA GLN A 220 20.38 -10.62 -2.08
C GLN A 220 21.00 -9.22 -1.88
N VAL A 221 20.36 -8.36 -1.09
CA VAL A 221 20.76 -6.95 -0.97
C VAL A 221 22.17 -6.79 -0.45
N ASP A 222 22.53 -7.56 0.56
CA ASP A 222 23.84 -7.44 1.21
C ASP A 222 24.96 -7.80 0.21
N THR A 223 24.77 -8.88 -0.57
CA THR A 223 25.71 -9.29 -1.62
C THR A 223 25.80 -8.27 -2.76
N ALA A 224 24.67 -7.66 -3.15
CA ALA A 224 24.63 -6.66 -4.21
C ALA A 224 25.34 -5.36 -3.79
N ILE A 225 25.13 -4.91 -2.56
CA ILE A 225 25.82 -3.73 -2.00
C ILE A 225 27.33 -3.97 -1.93
N GLU A 226 27.76 -5.17 -1.55
CA GLU A 226 29.18 -5.50 -1.50
C GLU A 226 29.82 -5.47 -2.89
N LYS A 227 29.16 -6.04 -3.91
CA LYS A 227 29.62 -6.00 -5.30
C LYS A 227 29.74 -4.57 -5.82
N MET A 228 28.69 -3.74 -5.63
CA MET A 228 28.70 -2.35 -6.08
C MET A 228 29.82 -1.52 -5.43
N LYS A 229 30.15 -1.79 -4.17
CA LYS A 229 31.29 -1.14 -3.48
C LYS A 229 32.61 -1.53 -4.14
N LYS A 230 32.83 -2.82 -4.42
CA LYS A 230 34.05 -3.31 -5.10
C LYS A 230 34.21 -2.66 -6.47
N ASP A 231 33.15 -2.63 -7.27
CA ASP A 231 33.16 -2.04 -8.61
C ASP A 231 33.51 -0.53 -8.58
N THR A 232 32.97 0.19 -7.58
CA THR A 232 33.26 1.62 -7.36
C THR A 232 34.72 1.87 -6.97
N ASP A 233 35.30 0.99 -6.15
CA ASP A 233 36.68 1.14 -5.71
C ASP A 233 37.69 0.73 -6.80
N THR A 234 37.35 -0.26 -7.65
CA THR A 234 38.13 -0.61 -8.84
C THR A 234 38.07 0.45 -9.96
N ALA A 235 37.07 1.33 -9.98
CA ALA A 235 36.96 2.41 -10.96
C ALA A 235 37.79 3.66 -10.58
N LYS A 236 38.24 3.80 -9.33
CA LYS A 236 39.04 4.94 -8.86
C LYS A 236 40.50 5.04 -9.33
N PRO A 237 41.23 3.99 -9.80
CA PRO A 237 42.65 4.14 -10.12
C PRO A 237 42.93 4.92 -11.41
N MET A 238 41.94 5.19 -12.28
CA MET A 238 42.19 5.96 -13.52
C MET A 238 42.03 7.49 -13.39
N GLY A 239 41.32 7.99 -12.37
CA GLY A 239 41.15 9.44 -12.16
C GLY A 239 42.33 10.12 -11.45
N ALA A 240 43.18 9.35 -10.78
CA ALA A 240 44.34 9.88 -10.06
C ALA A 240 45.51 10.29 -10.98
N LEU A 241 45.56 9.77 -12.22
CA LEU A 241 46.63 10.09 -13.16
C LEU A 241 46.42 11.42 -13.93
N TYR A 242 45.19 11.96 -13.95
CA TYR A 242 44.88 13.19 -14.71
C TYR A 242 44.75 14.47 -13.87
N SER A 243 44.76 14.39 -12.53
CA SER A 243 44.60 15.59 -11.67
C SER A 243 45.91 16.24 -11.20
N SER A 244 47.08 15.69 -11.57
CA SER A 244 48.37 16.22 -11.12
C SER A 244 48.91 17.42 -11.92
N GLN A 245 48.28 17.84 -13.03
CA GLN A 245 48.84 18.90 -13.89
C GLN A 245 48.21 20.29 -13.74
N TYR A 246 47.18 20.47 -12.91
CA TYR A 246 46.55 21.78 -12.70
C TYR A 246 46.42 22.15 -11.22
N ARG A 247 47.54 22.15 -10.46
CA ARG A 247 47.66 23.01 -9.27
C ARG A 247 48.33 24.33 -9.67
N GLY A 248 47.63 25.11 -10.46
CA GLY A 248 47.90 26.54 -10.59
C GLY A 248 47.43 27.25 -9.32
N THR A 249 48.33 27.97 -8.65
CA THR A 249 48.08 28.74 -7.44
C THR A 249 47.02 29.83 -7.69
N PHE A 250 45.76 29.55 -7.33
CA PHE A 250 44.74 30.60 -7.20
C PHE A 250 44.99 31.37 -5.89
N ARG A 251 45.73 32.48 -5.99
CA ARG A 251 45.72 33.53 -4.95
C ARG A 251 44.32 34.18 -4.96
N LYS A 252 43.62 34.10 -3.83
CA LYS A 252 42.36 34.85 -3.61
C LYS A 252 42.66 36.36 -3.64
N PRO A 253 41.88 37.19 -4.35
CA PRO A 253 41.95 38.64 -4.15
C PRO A 253 41.32 38.98 -2.79
N GLN A 254 42.08 39.66 -1.93
CA GLN A 254 41.56 40.35 -0.76
C GLN A 254 40.82 41.61 -1.23
N TYR A 255 39.51 41.65 -1.04
CA TYR A 255 38.76 42.90 -1.03
C TYR A 255 38.24 43.18 0.38
N TRP A 256 38.69 44.31 0.92
CA TRP A 256 38.05 45.17 1.91
C TRP A 256 36.53 45.29 1.64
N GLY A 257 35.61 45.48 2.57
CA GLY A 257 35.62 45.91 3.96
C GLY A 257 34.23 46.50 4.23
N GLY A 258 33.61 46.14 5.36
CA GLY A 258 32.54 46.89 6.03
C GLY A 258 31.17 46.98 5.36
N PHE A 259 30.18 46.24 5.87
CA PHE A 259 28.85 46.80 6.19
C PHE A 259 28.20 45.92 7.28
N ARG A 260 28.02 46.52 8.45
CA ARG A 260 27.37 45.94 9.64
C ARG A 260 25.99 46.59 9.75
N PRO A 261 24.87 45.86 9.59
CA PRO A 261 23.56 46.42 9.92
C PRO A 261 23.40 46.43 11.44
N GLN A 262 23.11 47.62 11.94
CA GLN A 262 22.89 47.94 13.35
C GLN A 262 21.47 47.49 13.75
N SER A 263 21.38 46.88 14.93
CA SER A 263 20.16 46.50 15.61
C SER A 263 19.33 47.72 16.00
N SER A 264 18.02 47.68 15.74
CA SER A 264 17.03 48.52 16.41
C SER A 264 15.78 47.68 16.73
N GLU A 265 15.66 47.28 18.00
CA GLU A 265 14.35 47.10 18.63
C GLU A 265 13.72 48.49 18.85
N PRO A 266 12.38 48.59 18.92
CA PRO A 266 11.80 48.72 20.25
C PRO A 266 10.44 48.01 20.47
N SER A 267 10.34 47.38 21.63
CA SER A 267 9.27 47.39 22.65
C SER A 267 7.76 47.36 22.28
N THR A 268 7.13 46.29 22.79
CA THR A 268 5.84 46.21 23.52
C THR A 268 4.55 46.77 22.91
N SER A 269 3.56 45.89 22.73
CA SER A 269 2.22 46.09 23.32
C SER A 269 1.46 44.77 23.40
N GLN A 270 0.96 44.50 24.60
CA GLN A 270 0.03 43.44 24.95
C GLN A 270 -1.37 43.79 24.46
N THR A 271 -2.11 42.81 23.93
CA THR A 271 -3.58 42.82 23.98
C THR A 271 -4.11 41.39 24.01
N LYS A 272 -4.72 41.03 25.16
CA LYS A 272 -5.59 39.86 25.33
C LYS A 272 -6.93 40.13 24.64
N PRO A 273 -7.63 39.11 24.12
CA PRO A 273 -9.08 39.11 24.08
C PRO A 273 -9.63 38.29 25.25
N SER A 274 -10.48 38.93 26.04
CA SER A 274 -11.45 38.30 26.93
C SER A 274 -12.58 37.70 26.09
N TYR A 275 -13.00 36.47 26.43
CA TYR A 275 -14.38 36.05 26.21
C TYR A 275 -14.95 35.62 27.56
N GLN A 276 -15.95 36.37 28.02
CA GLN A 276 -16.89 35.95 29.04
C GLN A 276 -18.14 35.38 28.36
N SER A 277 -18.69 34.36 29.02
CA SER A 277 -20.09 33.92 29.10
C SER A 277 -20.79 33.43 27.84
#